data_AF-A0A2V9WXR4-F1
#
_entry.id   AF-A0A2V9WXR4-F1
#
_cell.length_a   1.000
_cell.length_b   1.000
_cell.length_c   1.000
_cell.angle_alpha   90.00
_cell.angle_beta   90.00
_cell.angle_gamma   90.00
#
_symmetry.space_group_name_H-M   'P 1'
#
loop_
_entity.id
_entity.type
_entity.pdbx_description
1 polymer ?
#
loop_
_entity_poly.entity_id
_entity_poly.type
_entity_poly.pdbx_seq_one_letter_code
_entity_poly.pdbx_strand_id
1 'polypeptide(L)'
;METLNVGAGRTDNEYKAAEEQRRADLRDDSRSDANYFFWAAGLAALGTGLLPVRLNILVSIGAIDLLSFYGRPLGQLYPVAMYSAAATWLLAVLVLGFAARSGRRWAFLAGMVLYGADMIVLIAMFSLWAFGVHAFFLFKWFQGQQALKDLNDASVLTV
;
A
#
# COMPACT_ATOMS: atom_id res chain seq x y z
N MET A 1 -3.67 13.61 55.05
CA MET A 1 -2.77 12.80 54.21
C MET A 1 -2.73 13.45 52.86
N GLU A 2 -1.66 14.19 52.62
CA GLU A 2 -1.39 14.90 51.37
C GLU A 2 -0.75 13.88 50.43
N THR A 3 -1.47 13.47 49.39
CA THR A 3 -0.92 12.59 48.37
C THR A 3 0.13 13.36 47.59
N LEU A 4 1.40 13.11 47.92
CA LEU A 4 2.55 13.49 47.12
C LEU A 4 2.34 12.96 45.69
N ASN A 5 1.90 13.84 44.80
CA ASN A 5 1.87 13.64 43.36
C ASN A 5 3.31 13.75 42.84
N VAL A 6 4.10 12.70 43.07
CA VAL A 6 5.51 12.63 42.68
C VAL A 6 5.67 11.97 41.32
N GLY A 7 6.03 12.79 40.32
CA GLY A 7 6.68 12.38 39.07
C GLY A 7 5.68 11.97 37.96
N ALA A 8 5.54 12.68 36.86
CA ALA A 8 6.58 13.37 36.09
C ALA A 8 6.16 14.81 35.82
N GLY A 9 6.95 15.77 36.32
CA GLY A 9 6.83 17.17 35.97
C GLY A 9 7.30 17.39 34.54
N ARG A 10 6.44 17.09 33.55
CA ARG A 10 6.49 17.77 32.27
C ARG A 10 5.71 19.07 32.40
N THR A 11 6.30 20.19 31.99
CA THR A 11 5.55 21.44 31.84
C THR A 11 4.47 21.25 30.76
N ASP A 12 3.37 22.00 30.82
CA ASP A 12 2.31 21.95 29.79
C ASP A 12 2.86 22.13 28.37
N ASN A 13 3.96 22.88 28.24
CA ASN A 13 4.68 23.07 26.99
C ASN A 13 5.38 21.78 26.53
N GLU A 14 5.96 21.00 27.43
CA GLU A 14 6.59 19.72 27.10
C GLU A 14 5.56 18.63 26.76
N TYR A 15 4.36 18.68 27.36
CA TYR A 15 3.25 17.82 26.95
C TYR A 15 2.77 18.16 25.53
N LYS A 16 2.55 19.45 25.23
CA LYS A 16 2.16 19.90 23.89
C LYS A 16 3.22 19.56 22.83
N ALA A 17 4.50 19.78 23.14
CA ALA A 17 5.59 19.43 22.24
C ALA A 17 5.66 17.91 21.97
N ALA A 18 5.43 17.08 23.00
CA ALA A 18 5.40 15.62 22.83
C ALA A 18 4.19 15.16 21.99
N GLU A 19 3.02 15.77 22.15
CA GLU A 19 1.82 15.50 21.36
C GLU A 19 2.02 15.88 19.88
N GLU A 20 2.62 17.05 19.63
CA GLU A 20 2.95 17.50 18.27
C GLU A 20 3.97 16.61 17.60
N GLN A 21 5.02 16.20 18.34
CA GLN A 21 6.02 15.27 17.83
C GLN A 21 5.39 13.92 17.48
N ARG A 22 4.56 13.37 18.37
CA ARG A 22 3.84 12.11 18.10
C ARG A 22 2.96 12.19 16.85
N ARG A 23 2.29 13.33 16.61
CA ARG A 23 1.49 13.55 15.39
C ARG A 23 2.35 13.66 14.14
N ALA A 24 3.52 14.28 14.26
CA ALA A 24 4.48 14.36 13.16
C ALA A 24 4.99 12.96 12.77
N ASP A 25 5.34 12.16 13.77
CA ASP A 25 5.82 10.78 13.58
C ASP A 25 4.73 9.91 12.91
N LEU A 26 3.48 9.94 13.39
CA LEU A 26 2.37 9.20 12.78
C LEU A 26 2.07 9.63 11.32
N ARG A 27 2.25 10.92 11.01
CA ARG A 27 2.12 11.42 9.63
C ARG A 27 3.25 10.95 8.75
N ASP A 28 4.47 10.90 9.27
CA ASP A 28 5.63 10.43 8.52
C ASP A 28 5.53 8.92 8.25
N ASP A 29 5.16 8.13 9.26
CA ASP A 29 4.90 6.69 9.14
C ASP A 29 3.86 6.41 8.05
N SER A 30 2.71 7.10 8.10
CA SER A 30 1.68 6.98 7.07
C SER A 30 2.20 7.30 5.66
N ARG A 31 3.00 8.36 5.51
CA ARG A 31 3.56 8.75 4.22
C ARG A 31 4.63 7.78 3.73
N SER A 32 5.42 7.24 4.65
CA SER A 32 6.41 6.20 4.38
C SER A 32 5.73 4.94 3.86
N ASP A 33 4.66 4.50 4.53
CA ASP A 33 3.87 3.35 4.12
C ASP A 33 3.12 3.58 2.80
N ALA A 34 2.64 4.81 2.55
CA ALA A 34 2.09 5.18 1.24
C ALA A 34 3.12 5.05 0.10
N ASN A 35 4.42 5.20 0.37
CA ASN A 35 5.44 5.06 -0.66
C ASN A 35 5.56 3.63 -1.20
N TYR A 36 5.10 2.64 -0.44
CA TYR A 36 5.08 1.26 -0.92
C TYR A 36 4.10 1.04 -2.08
N PHE A 37 3.12 1.93 -2.31
CA PHE A 37 2.35 1.93 -3.56
C PHE A 37 3.26 2.21 -4.78
N PHE A 38 4.20 3.15 -4.67
CA PHE A 38 5.12 3.45 -5.78
C PHE A 38 6.13 2.31 -5.99
N TRP A 39 6.60 1.67 -4.92
CA TRP A 39 7.41 0.46 -5.03
C TRP A 39 6.63 -0.69 -5.69
N ALA A 40 5.38 -0.90 -5.29
CA ALA A 40 4.49 -1.87 -5.89
C ALA A 40 4.29 -1.61 -7.39
N ALA A 41 4.07 -0.35 -7.78
CA ALA A 41 3.99 0.05 -9.18
C ALA A 41 5.31 -0.23 -9.95
N GLY A 42 6.46 0.12 -9.38
CA GLY A 42 7.76 -0.13 -10.00
C GLY A 42 8.02 -1.63 -10.22
N LEU A 43 7.72 -2.45 -9.22
CA LEU A 43 7.84 -3.90 -9.33
C LEU A 43 6.82 -4.49 -10.33
N ALA A 44 5.59 -3.98 -10.36
CA ALA A 44 4.56 -4.37 -11.33
C ALA A 44 5.00 -4.09 -12.79
N ALA A 45 5.67 -2.96 -13.06
CA ALA A 45 6.21 -2.65 -14.38
C ALA A 45 7.29 -3.67 -14.82
N LEU A 46 8.13 -4.12 -13.88
CA LEU A 46 9.15 -5.15 -14.12
C LEU A 46 8.53 -6.54 -14.32
N GLY A 47 7.49 -6.88 -13.57
CA GLY A 47 6.82 -8.18 -13.62
C GLY A 47 5.93 -8.39 -14.87
N THR A 48 5.33 -7.33 -15.39
CA THR A 48 4.49 -7.38 -16.60
C THR A 48 5.30 -7.33 -17.90
N GLY A 49 6.60 -7.02 -17.80
CA GLY A 49 7.51 -6.78 -18.92
C GLY A 49 7.08 -5.63 -19.83
N LEU A 50 6.51 -4.59 -19.21
CA LEU A 50 6.56 -3.22 -19.73
C LEU A 50 8.01 -2.71 -19.81
N LEU A 51 8.89 -3.26 -18.96
CA LEU A 51 10.33 -3.08 -19.01
C LEU A 51 11.02 -4.30 -19.63
N PRO A 52 12.21 -4.13 -20.25
CA PRO A 52 12.91 -5.22 -20.93
C PRO A 52 13.37 -6.35 -19.99
N VAL A 53 13.48 -6.08 -18.69
CA VAL A 53 13.82 -7.07 -17.65
C VAL A 53 12.54 -7.71 -17.12
N ARG A 54 12.45 -9.04 -17.20
CA ARG A 54 11.28 -9.82 -16.72
C ARG A 54 11.61 -10.54 -15.42
N LEU A 55 11.00 -10.08 -14.32
CA LEU A 55 11.14 -10.68 -12.99
C LEU A 55 9.92 -11.53 -12.60
N ASN A 56 9.23 -12.13 -13.57
CA ASN A 56 7.93 -12.79 -13.42
C ASN A 56 7.90 -13.88 -12.33
N ILE A 57 9.04 -14.51 -12.01
CA ILE A 57 9.13 -15.52 -10.96
C ILE A 57 9.05 -14.89 -9.56
N LEU A 58 9.57 -13.67 -9.39
CA LEU A 58 9.64 -12.97 -8.10
C LEU A 58 8.48 -11.99 -7.92
N VAL A 59 8.08 -11.33 -9.01
CA VAL A 59 7.00 -10.36 -9.03
C VAL A 59 6.16 -10.62 -10.28
N SER A 60 4.96 -11.12 -10.06
CA SER A 60 3.91 -11.21 -11.08
C SER A 60 2.63 -10.58 -10.57
N ILE A 61 1.72 -10.28 -11.49
CA ILE A 61 0.39 -9.75 -11.18
C ILE A 61 -0.59 -10.82 -11.61
N GLY A 62 -1.35 -11.37 -10.67
CA GLY A 62 -2.22 -12.52 -10.91
C GLY A 62 -3.21 -12.27 -12.05
N ALA A 63 -3.83 -11.08 -12.09
CA ALA A 63 -4.73 -10.69 -13.17
C ALA A 63 -4.07 -10.70 -14.55
N ILE A 64 -2.79 -10.31 -14.64
CA ILE A 64 -2.02 -10.33 -15.89
C ILE A 64 -1.58 -11.76 -16.24
N ASP A 65 -1.24 -12.58 -15.25
CA ASP A 65 -0.92 -13.99 -15.46
C ASP A 65 -2.15 -14.74 -16.01
N LEU A 66 -3.34 -14.45 -15.48
CA LEU A 66 -4.60 -15.02 -15.95
C LEU A 66 -4.90 -14.59 -17.39
N LEU A 67 -4.72 -13.31 -17.72
CA LEU A 67 -4.85 -12.83 -19.10
C LEU A 67 -3.80 -13.48 -20.02
N SER A 68 -2.60 -13.79 -19.53
CA SER A 68 -1.53 -14.42 -20.32
C SER A 68 -1.88 -15.85 -20.68
N PHE A 69 -2.55 -16.55 -19.77
CA PHE A 69 -2.94 -17.93 -19.93
C PHE A 69 -4.21 -18.06 -20.78
N TYR A 70 -5.24 -17.27 -20.50
CA TYR A 70 -6.57 -17.40 -21.13
C TYR A 70 -6.85 -16.39 -22.25
N GLY A 71 -6.03 -15.36 -22.42
CA GLY A 71 -6.28 -14.28 -23.40
C GLY A 71 -5.88 -14.61 -24.84
N ARG A 72 -5.19 -15.73 -25.08
CA ARG A 72 -4.73 -16.13 -26.44
C ARG A 72 -5.84 -16.20 -27.51
N PRO A 73 -7.09 -16.62 -27.19
CA PRO A 73 -8.19 -16.60 -28.15
C PRO A 73 -8.59 -15.20 -28.65
N LEU A 74 -8.12 -14.12 -28.02
CA LEU A 74 -8.36 -12.73 -28.48
C LEU A 74 -7.61 -12.38 -29.79
N GLY A 75 -6.74 -13.26 -30.28
CA GLY A 75 -6.04 -13.09 -31.55
C GLY A 75 -5.24 -11.78 -31.61
N GLN A 76 -5.52 -10.95 -32.60
CA GLN A 76 -4.80 -9.68 -32.82
C GLN A 76 -5.04 -8.63 -31.72
N LEU A 77 -6.13 -8.74 -30.95
CA LEU A 77 -6.41 -7.83 -29.84
C LEU A 77 -5.63 -8.18 -28.57
N TYR A 78 -5.05 -9.38 -28.48
CA TYR A 78 -4.35 -9.86 -27.30
C TYR A 78 -3.23 -8.91 -26.81
N PRO A 79 -2.31 -8.42 -27.66
CA PRO A 79 -1.25 -7.51 -27.21
C PRO A 79 -1.82 -6.20 -26.67
N VAL A 80 -2.85 -5.65 -27.32
CA VAL A 80 -3.50 -4.41 -26.89
C VAL A 80 -4.18 -4.61 -25.53
N ALA A 81 -4.94 -5.70 -25.37
CA ALA A 81 -5.57 -6.04 -24.10
C ALA A 81 -4.52 -6.19 -23.00
N MET A 82 -3.42 -6.88 -23.27
CA MET A 82 -2.31 -7.07 -22.33
C MET A 82 -1.69 -5.76 -21.85
N TYR A 83 -1.23 -4.93 -22.78
CA TYR A 83 -0.59 -3.67 -22.43
C TYR A 83 -1.57 -2.71 -21.77
N SER A 84 -2.84 -2.71 -22.18
CA SER A 84 -3.88 -1.90 -21.53
C SER A 84 -4.15 -2.34 -20.09
N ALA A 85 -4.17 -3.66 -19.82
CA ALA A 85 -4.38 -4.19 -18.47
C ALA A 85 -3.20 -3.85 -17.57
N ALA A 86 -1.97 -4.04 -18.06
CA ALA A 86 -0.76 -3.68 -17.32
C ALA A 86 -0.68 -2.16 -17.05
N ALA A 87 -0.97 -1.32 -18.04
CA ALA A 87 -1.01 0.14 -17.87
C ALA A 87 -2.11 0.57 -16.89
N THR A 88 -3.29 -0.02 -16.97
CA THR A 88 -4.40 0.27 -16.05
C THR A 88 -4.04 -0.11 -14.62
N TRP A 89 -3.40 -1.27 -14.42
CA TRP A 89 -2.92 -1.70 -13.11
C TRP A 89 -1.94 -0.69 -12.51
N LEU A 90 -0.92 -0.31 -13.29
CA LEU A 90 0.07 0.69 -12.89
C LEU A 90 -0.57 2.01 -12.50
N LEU A 91 -1.46 2.53 -13.35
CA LEU A 91 -2.16 3.78 -13.07
C LEU A 91 -3.01 3.68 -11.81
N ALA A 92 -3.72 2.57 -11.60
CA ALA A 92 -4.52 2.35 -10.40
C ALA A 92 -3.65 2.41 -9.13
N VAL A 93 -2.53 1.67 -9.10
CA VAL A 93 -1.63 1.63 -7.94
C VAL A 93 -0.96 2.99 -7.71
N LEU A 94 -0.57 3.71 -8.77
CA LEU A 94 0.01 5.06 -8.65
C LEU A 94 -1.01 6.07 -8.09
N VAL A 95 -2.23 6.07 -8.61
CA VAL A 95 -3.31 6.96 -8.15
C VAL A 95 -3.64 6.68 -6.68
N LEU A 96 -3.69 5.40 -6.29
CA LEU A 96 -3.85 5.00 -4.89
C LEU A 96 -2.69 5.50 -4.02
N GLY A 97 -1.44 5.41 -4.50
CA GLY A 97 -0.27 5.95 -3.81
C GLY A 97 -0.35 7.46 -3.58
N PHE A 98 -0.74 8.23 -4.60
CA PHE A 98 -0.95 9.68 -4.45
C PHE A 98 -2.10 10.00 -3.47
N ALA A 99 -3.20 9.27 -3.55
CA ALA A 99 -4.32 9.45 -2.63
C ALA A 99 -3.94 9.10 -1.18
N ALA A 100 -3.23 8.00 -0.97
CA ALA A 100 -2.73 7.54 0.33
C ALA A 100 -1.75 8.55 0.94
N ARG A 101 -0.80 9.07 0.16
CA ARG A 101 0.15 10.10 0.59
C ARG A 101 -0.52 11.43 0.95
N SER A 102 -1.71 11.68 0.39
CA SER A 102 -2.56 12.82 0.73
C SER A 102 -3.36 12.61 2.04
N GLY A 103 -3.16 11.50 2.76
CA GLY A 103 -3.84 11.19 4.01
C GLY A 103 -5.22 10.55 3.84
N ARG A 104 -5.59 10.10 2.63
CA ARG A 104 -6.89 9.49 2.37
C ARG A 104 -6.88 8.02 2.79
N ARG A 105 -7.47 7.71 3.95
CA ARG A 105 -7.56 6.34 4.50
C ARG A 105 -8.15 5.31 3.52
N TRP A 106 -9.17 5.71 2.74
CA TRP A 106 -9.83 4.80 1.79
C TRP A 106 -8.89 4.30 0.69
N ALA A 107 -7.80 5.02 0.38
CA ALA A 107 -6.82 4.60 -0.61
C ALA A 107 -6.03 3.37 -0.15
N PHE A 108 -5.69 3.29 1.14
CA PHE A 108 -5.08 2.10 1.73
C PHE A 108 -6.03 0.91 1.67
N LEU A 109 -7.30 1.11 2.03
CA LEU A 109 -8.32 0.06 1.94
C LEU A 109 -8.53 -0.43 0.51
N ALA A 110 -8.65 0.48 -0.46
CA ALA A 110 -8.80 0.13 -1.87
C ALA A 110 -7.58 -0.65 -2.39
N GLY A 111 -6.37 -0.23 -2.02
CA GLY A 111 -5.14 -0.99 -2.31
C GLY A 111 -5.16 -2.38 -1.71
N MET A 112 -5.59 -2.50 -0.44
CA MET A 112 -5.68 -3.79 0.23
C MET A 112 -6.70 -4.73 -0.43
N VAL A 113 -7.85 -4.22 -0.85
CA VAL A 113 -8.85 -5.00 -1.58
C VAL A 113 -8.32 -5.43 -2.94
N LEU A 114 -7.68 -4.51 -3.68
CA LEU A 114 -7.11 -4.79 -5.00
C LEU A 114 -6.04 -5.88 -4.95
N TYR A 115 -5.06 -5.75 -4.05
CA TYR A 115 -3.98 -6.72 -3.91
C TYR A 115 -4.44 -8.02 -3.25
N GLY A 116 -5.39 -7.95 -2.31
CA GLY A 116 -6.01 -9.14 -1.72
C GLY A 116 -6.76 -9.98 -2.74
N ALA A 117 -7.48 -9.33 -3.67
CA ALA A 117 -8.13 -10.01 -4.80
C ALA A 117 -7.10 -10.64 -5.74
N ASP A 118 -6.00 -9.93 -6.05
CA ASP A 118 -4.94 -10.46 -6.90
C ASP A 118 -4.21 -11.64 -6.27
N MET A 119 -4.02 -11.64 -4.95
CA MET A 119 -3.43 -12.76 -4.22
C MET A 119 -4.23 -14.06 -4.36
N ILE A 120 -5.57 -14.00 -4.49
CA ILE A 120 -6.38 -15.19 -4.78
C ILE A 120 -6.01 -15.77 -6.15
N VAL A 121 -5.81 -14.90 -7.14
CA VAL A 121 -5.39 -15.31 -8.48
C VAL A 121 -3.96 -15.87 -8.45
N LEU A 122 -3.04 -15.25 -7.71
CA LEU A 122 -1.67 -15.74 -7.55
C LEU A 122 -1.59 -17.14 -6.92
N ILE A 123 -2.45 -17.44 -5.94
CA ILE A 123 -2.58 -18.79 -5.39
C ILE A 123 -3.05 -19.77 -6.47
N ALA A 124 -4.09 -19.39 -7.23
CA ALA A 124 -4.60 -20.24 -8.32
C ALA A 124 -3.55 -20.50 -9.41
N MET A 125 -2.64 -19.55 -9.63
CA MET A 125 -1.51 -19.66 -10.56
C MET A 125 -0.24 -20.26 -9.93
N PHE A 126 -0.30 -20.74 -8.68
CA PHE A 126 0.83 -21.33 -7.94
C PHE A 126 2.06 -20.42 -7.80
N SER A 127 1.88 -19.10 -7.84
CA SER A 127 2.96 -18.10 -7.75
C SER A 127 3.25 -17.70 -6.30
N LEU A 128 3.88 -18.60 -5.54
CA LEU A 128 4.11 -18.42 -4.09
C LEU A 128 5.03 -17.23 -3.75
N TRP A 129 6.02 -16.94 -4.60
CA TRP A 129 6.93 -15.81 -4.41
C TRP A 129 6.22 -14.47 -4.62
N ALA A 130 5.46 -14.32 -5.72
CA ALA A 130 4.68 -13.13 -5.99
C ALA A 130 3.60 -12.91 -4.91
N PHE A 131 2.98 -14.00 -4.42
CA PHE A 131 2.07 -13.95 -3.29
C PHE A 131 2.72 -13.34 -2.04
N GLY A 132 3.94 -13.78 -1.70
CA GLY A 132 4.69 -13.24 -0.56
C GLY A 132 4.99 -11.74 -0.72
N VAL A 133 5.36 -11.31 -1.92
CA VAL A 133 5.55 -9.88 -2.24
C VAL A 133 4.24 -9.09 -2.08
N HIS A 134 3.11 -9.61 -2.55
CA HIS A 134 1.81 -8.96 -2.40
C HIS A 134 1.37 -8.88 -0.93
N ALA A 135 1.59 -9.95 -0.16
CA ALA A 135 1.33 -9.98 1.28
C ALA A 135 2.14 -8.92 2.04
N PHE A 136 3.41 -8.72 1.67
CA PHE A 136 4.24 -7.67 2.24
C PHE A 136 3.67 -6.28 1.96
N PHE A 137 3.20 -6.01 0.74
CA PHE A 137 2.55 -4.74 0.41
C PHE A 137 1.25 -4.53 1.20
N LEU A 138 0.40 -5.56 1.31
CA LEU A 138 -0.79 -5.50 2.16
C LEU A 138 -0.46 -5.13 3.60
N PHE A 139 0.57 -5.76 4.17
CA PHE A 139 1.01 -5.47 5.52
C PHE A 139 1.46 -4.01 5.68
N LYS A 140 2.23 -3.49 4.72
CA LYS A 140 2.65 -2.08 4.74
C LYS A 140 1.49 -1.11 4.62
N TRP A 141 0.51 -1.40 3.79
CA TRP A 141 -0.67 -0.54 3.66
C TRP A 141 -1.59 -0.62 4.88
N PHE A 142 -1.64 -1.77 5.55
CA PHE A 142 -2.33 -1.91 6.83
C PHE A 142 -1.69 -1.02 7.91
N GLN A 143 -0.34 -1.03 8.03
CA GLN A 143 0.41 -0.15 8.92
C GLN A 143 0.10 1.33 8.64
N GLY A 144 0.16 1.74 7.38
CA GLY A 144 -0.12 3.12 6.99
C GLY A 144 -1.56 3.56 7.28
N GLN A 145 -2.53 2.66 7.12
CA GLN A 145 -3.92 2.90 7.50
C GLN A 145 -4.06 3.05 9.03
N GLN A 146 -3.38 2.21 9.80
CA GLN A 146 -3.41 2.28 11.26
C GLN A 146 -2.77 3.57 11.79
N ALA A 147 -1.63 3.98 11.23
CA ALA A 147 -0.99 5.26 11.56
C ALA A 147 -1.92 6.45 11.28
N LEU A 148 -2.63 6.45 10.14
CA LEU A 148 -3.66 7.46 9.88
C LEU A 148 -4.83 7.37 10.84
N LYS A 149 -5.22 6.15 11.26
CA LYS A 149 -6.27 5.92 12.24
C LYS A 149 -5.95 6.67 13.53
N ASP A 150 -4.79 6.35 14.07
CA ASP A 150 -4.29 6.86 15.35
C ASP A 150 -4.08 8.38 15.29
N LEU A 151 -3.65 8.90 14.12
CA LEU A 151 -3.51 10.34 13.90
C LEU A 151 -4.83 11.11 14.02
N ASN A 152 -5.93 10.64 13.39
CA ASN A 152 -7.19 11.39 13.53
C ASN A 152 -7.82 11.18 14.91
N ASP A 153 -7.67 9.99 15.51
CA ASP A 153 -8.19 9.74 16.86
C ASP A 153 -7.48 10.66 17.87
N ALA A 154 -6.16 10.84 17.74
CA ALA A 154 -5.41 11.83 18.51
C ALA A 154 -5.82 13.28 18.22
N SER A 155 -6.27 13.61 17.01
CA SER A 155 -6.76 14.95 16.67
C SER A 155 -8.12 15.27 17.29
N VAL A 156 -9.01 14.27 17.40
CA VAL A 156 -10.34 14.42 17.98
C VAL A 156 -10.27 14.60 19.49
N LEU A 157 -9.30 13.98 20.17
CA LEU A 157 -9.13 14.09 21.63
C LEU A 157 -8.55 15.44 22.11
N THR A 158 -8.11 16.31 21.20
CA THR A 158 -7.56 17.65 21.54
C THR A 158 -8.51 18.81 21.23
N VAL A 159 -9.70 18.52 20.71
CA VAL A 159 -10.78 19.49 20.46
C VAL A 159 -11.76 19.44 21.63
#